data_AF-A0A9E3VNE4-F1
#
_entry.id   AF-A0A9E3VNE4-F1
#
_cell.length_a   1.000
_cell.length_b   1.000
_cell.length_c   1.000
_cell.angle_alpha   90.00
_cell.angle_beta   90.00
_cell.angle_gamma   90.00
#
_symmetry.space_group_name_H-M   'P 1'
#
loop_
_entity.id
_entity.type
_entity.pdbx_description
1 polymer ?
#
loop_
_entity_poly.entity_id
_entity_poly.type
_entity_poly.pdbx_seq_one_letter_code
_entity_poly.pdbx_strand_id
1 'polypeptide(L)'
;MNKKPTKKQFEEECKKILLGNTIRGIEYGELKCNYDESGNVIEPEPMYFTMYPEVDTLDYSLYIRTDNGFIMITWDNTFVSYGLTTSVLQNNDTITDYEQKWDVTNDEKWGYLIGDCINDFKIQWYGKCPQSFLITTQQQHQIIVSASSLDQNTNEVSVLDNNLLVSTNLKLAEDIGLITKHVEKPWYKRLFV
;
A
#
# COMPACT_ATOMS: atom_id res chain seq x y z
N MET A 1 3.92 -27.61 -10.14
CA MET A 1 4.31 -26.27 -9.64
C MET A 1 3.63 -25.25 -10.53
N ASN A 2 2.75 -24.41 -9.97
CA ASN A 2 2.19 -23.29 -10.74
C ASN A 2 3.32 -22.31 -11.06
N LYS A 3 3.45 -21.94 -12.34
CA LYS A 3 4.46 -20.99 -12.80
C LYS A 3 4.13 -19.60 -12.24
N LYS A 4 5.05 -18.99 -11.50
CA LYS A 4 4.88 -17.60 -11.02
C LYS A 4 4.65 -16.66 -12.21
N PRO A 5 3.75 -15.66 -12.09
CA PRO A 5 3.50 -14.71 -13.17
C PRO A 5 4.77 -13.94 -13.53
N THR A 6 4.92 -13.59 -14.80
CA THR A 6 5.94 -12.61 -15.19
C THR A 6 5.58 -11.22 -14.68
N LYS A 7 6.56 -10.31 -14.55
CA LYS A 7 6.33 -8.92 -14.16
C LYS A 7 5.23 -8.25 -15.00
N LYS A 8 5.29 -8.44 -16.32
CA LYS A 8 4.30 -7.90 -17.25
C LYS A 8 2.90 -8.47 -17.01
N GLN A 9 2.77 -9.79 -16.86
CA GLN A 9 1.47 -10.41 -16.58
C GLN A 9 0.88 -9.87 -15.28
N PHE A 10 1.69 -9.76 -14.23
CA PHE A 10 1.24 -9.24 -12.94
C PHE A 10 0.78 -7.79 -13.02
N GLU A 11 1.54 -6.93 -13.71
CA GLU A 11 1.16 -5.53 -13.92
C GLU A 11 -0.15 -5.39 -14.72
N GLU A 12 -0.35 -6.21 -15.77
CA GLU A 12 -1.61 -6.21 -16.52
C GLU A 12 -2.81 -6.67 -15.67
N GLU A 13 -2.64 -7.67 -14.80
CA GLU A 13 -3.71 -8.07 -13.88
C GLU A 13 -4.04 -6.96 -12.87
N CYS A 14 -3.04 -6.29 -12.30
CA CYS A 14 -3.27 -5.13 -11.43
C CYS A 14 -3.98 -4.00 -12.17
N LYS A 15 -3.62 -3.72 -13.43
CA LYS A 15 -4.29 -2.72 -14.27
C LYS A 15 -5.76 -3.05 -14.50
N LYS A 16 -6.09 -4.31 -14.78
CA LYS A 16 -7.49 -4.74 -14.94
C LYS A 16 -8.32 -4.52 -13.67
N ILE A 17 -7.70 -4.68 -12.50
CA ILE A 17 -8.35 -4.48 -11.21
C ILE A 17 -8.54 -2.97 -10.93
N LEU A 18 -7.52 -2.15 -11.18
CA LEU A 18 -7.47 -0.76 -10.76
C LEU A 18 -8.13 0.21 -11.76
N LEU A 19 -7.77 0.12 -13.04
CA LEU A 19 -8.08 1.16 -14.02
C LEU A 19 -9.58 1.27 -14.29
N GLY A 20 -10.06 2.51 -14.44
CA GLY A 20 -11.45 2.82 -14.74
C GLY A 20 -12.38 2.85 -13.53
N ASN A 21 -11.90 2.49 -12.33
CA ASN A 21 -12.69 2.60 -11.12
C ASN A 21 -12.71 4.03 -10.56
N THR A 22 -13.88 4.46 -10.13
CA THR A 22 -14.07 5.71 -9.38
C THR A 22 -13.81 5.46 -7.89
N ILE A 23 -13.02 6.31 -7.26
CA ILE A 23 -12.74 6.24 -5.82
C ILE A 23 -13.95 6.78 -5.05
N ARG A 24 -14.51 5.99 -4.13
CA ARG A 24 -15.68 6.32 -3.30
C ARG A 24 -15.36 6.36 -1.80
N GLY A 25 -14.17 5.94 -1.42
CA GLY A 25 -13.73 5.93 -0.04
C GLY A 25 -12.38 5.24 0.09
N ILE A 26 -11.71 5.52 1.19
CA ILE A 26 -10.43 4.93 1.55
C ILE A 26 -10.55 4.39 2.97
N GLU A 27 -10.16 3.13 3.15
CA GLU A 27 -10.11 2.51 4.47
C GLU A 27 -8.71 1.91 4.69
N TYR A 28 -8.18 2.05 5.89
CA TYR A 28 -6.97 1.36 6.30
C TYR A 28 -7.34 0.10 7.05
N GLY A 29 -6.68 -1.01 6.72
CA GLY A 29 -6.73 -2.24 7.48
C GLY A 29 -5.52 -2.38 8.37
N GLU A 30 -5.76 -2.56 9.67
CA GLU A 30 -4.73 -2.89 10.64
C GLU A 30 -4.96 -4.26 11.30
N LEU A 31 -3.90 -4.95 11.72
CA LEU A 31 -4.03 -6.22 12.45
C LEU A 31 -4.44 -5.97 13.90
N LYS A 32 -5.42 -6.74 14.40
CA LYS A 32 -5.77 -6.78 15.82
C LYS A 32 -4.66 -7.48 16.60
N CYS A 33 -3.70 -6.71 17.08
CA CYS A 33 -2.50 -7.21 17.76
C CYS A 33 -2.43 -6.86 19.25
N ASN A 34 -3.29 -5.95 19.75
CA ASN A 34 -3.31 -5.56 21.16
C ASN A 34 -4.31 -6.41 21.94
N TYR A 35 -3.79 -7.20 22.88
CA TYR A 35 -4.58 -8.05 23.76
C TYR A 35 -4.31 -7.69 25.22
N ASP A 36 -5.35 -7.68 26.05
CA ASP A 36 -5.21 -7.55 27.50
C ASP A 36 -4.62 -8.83 28.10
N GLU A 37 -4.32 -8.82 29.40
CA GLU A 37 -3.77 -9.99 30.11
C GLU A 37 -4.72 -11.21 30.08
N SER A 38 -6.00 -10.99 29.76
CA SER A 38 -7.02 -12.03 29.60
C SER A 38 -7.19 -12.50 28.15
N GLY A 39 -6.42 -11.95 27.22
CA GLY A 39 -6.49 -12.26 25.79
C GLY A 39 -7.64 -11.58 25.03
N ASN A 40 -8.29 -10.56 25.60
CA ASN A 40 -9.30 -9.76 24.90
C ASN A 40 -8.62 -8.66 24.09
N VAL A 41 -9.14 -8.35 22.91
CA VAL A 41 -8.65 -7.22 22.11
C VAL A 41 -8.88 -5.92 22.90
N ILE A 42 -7.79 -5.20 23.20
CA ILE A 42 -7.86 -3.85 23.77
C ILE A 42 -8.39 -2.92 22.68
N GLU A 43 -9.30 -1.99 23.01
CA GLU A 43 -9.81 -1.02 22.03
C GLU A 43 -8.64 -0.43 21.22
N PRO A 44 -8.62 -0.66 19.90
CA PRO A 44 -7.47 -0.30 19.13
C PRO A 44 -7.47 1.20 18.89
N GLU A 45 -6.36 1.86 19.19
CA GLU A 45 -6.07 3.17 18.63
C GLU A 45 -5.40 3.00 17.26
N PRO A 46 -5.61 3.92 16.32
CA PRO A 46 -4.88 3.92 15.05
C PRO A 46 -3.38 4.05 15.30
N MET A 47 -2.59 3.07 14.85
CA MET A 47 -1.13 3.05 15.05
C MET A 47 -0.35 3.46 13.79
N TYR A 48 -1.06 3.80 12.72
CA TYR A 48 -0.48 4.04 11.40
C TYR A 48 0.19 5.41 11.21
N PHE A 49 0.04 6.35 12.15
CA PHE A 49 0.57 7.70 11.98
C PHE A 49 2.10 7.72 11.93
N THR A 50 2.65 8.62 11.11
CA THR A 50 4.08 8.92 11.12
C THR A 50 4.37 10.35 11.55
N MET A 51 5.65 10.67 11.72
CA MET A 51 6.11 12.05 11.88
C MET A 51 5.73 12.98 10.71
N TYR A 52 5.33 12.43 9.56
CA TYR A 52 4.81 13.20 8.43
C TYR A 52 3.28 13.02 8.31
N PRO A 53 2.48 14.09 8.38
CA PRO A 53 1.02 13.96 8.24
C PRO A 53 0.59 13.45 6.86
N GLU A 54 1.43 13.60 5.83
CA GLU A 54 1.18 13.10 4.48
C GLU A 54 1.63 11.65 4.24
N VAL A 55 2.17 10.97 5.26
CA VAL A 55 2.64 9.58 5.17
C VAL A 55 2.13 8.76 6.35
N ASP A 56 1.52 7.61 6.07
CA ASP A 56 1.13 6.64 7.11
C ASP A 56 1.82 5.30 6.86
N THR A 57 2.09 4.55 7.93
CA THR A 57 2.60 3.18 7.89
C THR A 57 1.52 2.21 8.38
N LEU A 58 0.87 1.51 7.46
CA LEU A 58 -0.13 0.49 7.79
C LEU A 58 0.59 -0.85 8.05
N ASP A 59 0.09 -1.69 8.93
CA ASP A 59 0.66 -3.03 9.14
C ASP A 59 0.09 -4.08 8.16
N TYR A 60 -1.02 -3.79 7.48
CA TYR A 60 -1.68 -4.80 6.64
C TYR A 60 -2.15 -4.31 5.28
N SER A 61 -3.16 -3.43 5.20
CA SER A 61 -3.84 -3.21 3.92
C SER A 61 -4.37 -1.79 3.72
N LEU A 62 -4.42 -1.39 2.45
CA LEU A 62 -5.14 -0.21 1.98
C LEU A 62 -6.34 -0.68 1.16
N TYR A 63 -7.54 -0.22 1.51
CA TYR A 63 -8.74 -0.45 0.72
C TYR A 63 -9.15 0.81 -0.01
N ILE A 64 -9.39 0.66 -1.31
CA ILE A 64 -10.05 1.66 -2.13
C ILE A 64 -11.47 1.18 -2.39
N ARG A 65 -12.46 1.86 -1.79
CA ARG A 65 -13.87 1.62 -2.08
C ARG A 65 -14.20 2.21 -3.44
N THR A 66 -14.88 1.44 -4.29
CA THR A 66 -15.25 1.83 -5.66
C THR A 66 -16.73 1.57 -5.91
N ASP A 67 -17.20 1.92 -7.11
CA ASP A 67 -18.56 1.57 -7.57
C ASP A 67 -18.77 0.05 -7.68
N ASN A 68 -17.70 -0.74 -7.77
CA ASN A 68 -17.74 -2.19 -8.03
C ASN A 68 -17.33 -3.04 -6.83
N GLY A 69 -17.13 -2.44 -5.66
CA GLY A 69 -16.70 -3.12 -4.44
C GLY A 69 -15.45 -2.50 -3.84
N PHE A 70 -14.58 -3.33 -3.25
CA PHE A 70 -13.33 -2.88 -2.66
C PHE A 70 -12.15 -3.42 -3.43
N ILE A 71 -11.17 -2.55 -3.69
CA ILE A 71 -9.85 -2.97 -4.15
C ILE A 71 -8.94 -2.97 -2.92
N MET A 72 -8.44 -4.15 -2.55
CA MET A 72 -7.47 -4.30 -1.49
C MET A 72 -6.06 -4.28 -2.07
N ILE A 73 -5.19 -3.47 -1.48
CA ILE A 73 -3.75 -3.45 -1.70
C ILE A 73 -3.09 -3.91 -0.41
N THR A 74 -2.28 -4.97 -0.48
CA THR A 74 -1.58 -5.54 0.68
C THR A 74 -0.24 -6.13 0.26
N TRP A 75 0.58 -6.54 1.22
CA TRP A 75 1.79 -7.31 0.96
C TRP A 75 1.48 -8.82 0.93
N ASP A 76 2.15 -9.56 0.05
CA ASP A 76 2.06 -11.03 -0.03
C ASP A 76 3.43 -11.69 -0.31
N ASN A 77 3.42 -13.03 -0.42
CA ASN A 77 4.60 -13.84 -0.72
C ASN A 77 4.60 -14.45 -2.14
N THR A 78 3.81 -13.92 -3.08
CA THR A 78 3.66 -14.45 -4.44
C THR A 78 5.00 -14.49 -5.18
N PHE A 79 5.87 -13.49 -4.99
CA PHE A 79 7.16 -13.39 -5.68
C PHE A 79 8.34 -13.99 -4.91
N VAL A 80 8.86 -13.35 -3.88
CA VAL A 80 10.01 -13.85 -3.10
C VAL A 80 9.88 -13.46 -1.61
N SER A 81 9.42 -12.25 -1.33
CA SER A 81 9.18 -11.68 0.00
C SER A 81 8.32 -10.41 -0.13
N TYR A 82 7.51 -10.10 0.91
CA TYR A 82 6.55 -8.99 1.07
C TYR A 82 6.42 -8.05 -0.13
N GLY A 83 5.88 -8.58 -1.23
CA GLY A 83 5.63 -7.81 -2.44
C GLY A 83 4.21 -7.30 -2.41
N LEU A 84 3.97 -6.09 -2.93
CA LEU A 84 2.61 -5.59 -3.07
C LEU A 84 1.79 -6.46 -4.02
N THR A 85 0.54 -6.69 -3.64
CA THR A 85 -0.48 -7.37 -4.42
C THR A 85 -1.78 -6.59 -4.40
N THR A 86 -2.63 -6.83 -5.39
CA THR A 86 -3.98 -6.25 -5.42
C THR A 86 -5.03 -7.33 -5.64
N SER A 87 -6.20 -7.15 -5.05
CA SER A 87 -7.34 -8.03 -5.25
C SER A 87 -8.66 -7.25 -5.16
N VAL A 88 -9.71 -7.79 -5.76
CA VAL A 88 -11.08 -7.27 -5.62
C VAL A 88 -11.79 -8.09 -4.57
N LEU A 89 -12.35 -7.42 -3.57
CA LEU A 89 -13.25 -8.00 -2.59
C LEU A 89 -14.68 -7.56 -2.93
N GLN A 90 -15.62 -8.51 -2.90
CA GLN A 90 -17.03 -8.14 -3.00
C GLN A 90 -17.49 -7.55 -1.65
N ASN A 91 -18.58 -6.78 -1.67
CA ASN A 91 -19.05 -5.95 -0.54
C ASN A 91 -19.24 -6.68 0.81
N ASN A 92 -19.21 -8.01 0.85
CA ASN A 92 -19.37 -8.82 2.05
C ASN A 92 -18.09 -9.55 2.51
N ASP A 93 -16.98 -9.47 1.75
CA ASP A 93 -15.73 -10.20 2.04
C ASP A 93 -14.76 -9.39 2.93
N THR A 94 -15.20 -8.23 3.44
CA THR A 94 -14.31 -7.21 4.02
C THR A 94 -14.11 -7.31 5.53
N ILE A 95 -14.76 -8.22 6.25
CA ILE A 95 -14.57 -8.34 7.70
C ILE A 95 -13.86 -9.66 7.98
N THR A 96 -12.54 -9.61 7.98
CA THR A 96 -11.75 -10.70 8.56
C THR A 96 -11.63 -10.46 10.07
N ASP A 97 -11.85 -11.49 10.87
CA ASP A 97 -11.89 -11.33 12.34
C ASP A 97 -10.57 -10.83 12.94
N TYR A 98 -9.45 -11.00 12.23
CA TYR A 98 -8.11 -10.59 12.64
C TYR A 98 -7.76 -9.14 12.27
N GLU A 99 -8.59 -8.46 11.48
CA GLU A 99 -8.34 -7.10 10.99
C GLU A 99 -9.33 -6.10 11.61
N GLN A 100 -8.85 -4.90 11.88
CA GLN A 100 -9.65 -3.72 12.20
C GLN A 100 -9.55 -2.72 11.05
N LYS A 101 -10.62 -1.96 10.81
CA LYS A 101 -10.68 -1.01 9.70
C LYS A 101 -10.95 0.40 10.18
N TRP A 102 -10.22 1.34 9.60
CA TRP A 102 -10.35 2.76 9.83
C TRP A 102 -10.81 3.44 8.54
N ASP A 103 -12.03 4.01 8.54
CA ASP A 103 -12.49 4.84 7.42
C ASP A 103 -11.80 6.20 7.49
N VAL A 104 -10.83 6.41 6.59
CA VAL A 104 -10.02 7.62 6.47
C VAL A 104 -10.44 8.46 5.27
N THR A 105 -11.61 8.17 4.68
CA THR A 105 -12.14 8.85 3.49
C THR A 105 -12.13 10.37 3.61
N ASN A 106 -12.41 10.89 4.80
CA ASN A 106 -12.54 12.32 5.06
C ASN A 106 -11.25 12.98 5.55
N ASP A 107 -10.16 12.23 5.71
CA ASP A 107 -8.87 12.81 6.09
C ASP A 107 -8.37 13.73 4.97
N GLU A 108 -7.66 14.81 5.33
CA GLU A 108 -7.18 15.82 4.40
C GLU A 108 -6.34 15.22 3.25
N LYS A 109 -5.60 14.15 3.55
CA LYS A 109 -4.78 13.37 2.61
C LYS A 109 -5.59 12.71 1.49
N TRP A 110 -6.84 12.34 1.75
CA TRP A 110 -7.67 11.49 0.89
C TRP A 110 -8.88 12.19 0.28
N GLY A 111 -9.46 13.17 0.97
CA GLY A 111 -10.75 13.75 0.60
C GLY A 111 -10.83 14.28 -0.84
N TYR A 112 -9.74 14.81 -1.38
CA TYR A 112 -9.68 15.34 -2.74
C TYR A 112 -9.61 14.27 -3.85
N LEU A 113 -9.39 12.99 -3.49
CA LEU A 113 -9.41 11.85 -4.41
C LEU A 113 -10.83 11.31 -4.62
N ILE A 114 -11.76 11.61 -3.72
CA ILE A 114 -13.11 11.05 -3.74
C ILE A 114 -13.89 11.57 -4.95
N GLY A 115 -14.44 10.65 -5.73
CA GLY A 115 -15.12 10.91 -6.99
C GLY A 115 -14.21 10.96 -8.21
N ASP A 116 -12.88 10.89 -8.02
CA ASP A 116 -11.92 10.81 -9.12
C ASP A 116 -11.76 9.38 -9.63
N CYS A 117 -11.40 9.23 -10.90
CA CYS A 117 -11.28 7.94 -11.58
C CYS A 117 -9.81 7.58 -11.77
N ILE A 118 -9.44 6.33 -11.48
CA ILE A 118 -8.09 5.81 -11.69
C ILE A 118 -7.86 5.61 -13.19
N ASN A 119 -6.82 6.24 -13.76
CA ASN A 119 -6.55 6.19 -15.20
C ASN A 119 -5.15 5.70 -15.58
N ASP A 120 -4.19 5.68 -14.66
CA ASP A 120 -2.86 5.12 -14.88
C ASP A 120 -2.37 4.37 -13.62
N PHE A 121 -1.54 3.37 -13.85
CA PHE A 121 -0.98 2.54 -12.81
C PHE A 121 0.40 2.04 -13.23
N LYS A 122 1.36 2.15 -12.30
CA LYS A 122 2.73 1.67 -12.49
C LYS A 122 3.22 0.93 -11.26
N ILE A 123 4.04 -0.09 -11.51
CA ILE A 123 4.75 -0.83 -10.47
C ILE A 123 6.23 -0.46 -10.51
N GLN A 124 6.75 0.03 -9.39
CA GLN A 124 8.18 0.08 -9.16
C GLN A 124 8.65 -1.27 -8.62
N TRP A 125 9.55 -1.92 -9.34
CA TRP A 125 10.07 -3.23 -8.96
C TRP A 125 11.39 -3.11 -8.21
N TYR A 126 11.53 -3.87 -7.12
CA TYR A 126 12.80 -4.10 -6.44
C TYR A 126 13.26 -5.54 -6.71
N GLY A 127 14.20 -5.71 -7.63
CA GLY A 127 14.58 -7.04 -8.12
C GLY A 127 13.40 -7.75 -8.79
N LYS A 128 12.84 -8.77 -8.13
CA LYS A 128 11.65 -9.52 -8.60
C LYS A 128 10.38 -9.20 -7.80
N CYS A 129 10.43 -8.30 -6.82
CA CYS A 129 9.30 -7.97 -5.96
C CYS A 129 8.63 -6.67 -6.44
N PRO A 130 7.29 -6.63 -6.54
CA PRO A 130 6.55 -5.39 -6.73
C PRO A 130 6.67 -4.56 -5.45
N GLN A 131 7.51 -3.54 -5.47
CA GLN A 131 7.87 -2.80 -4.26
C GLN A 131 6.90 -1.65 -4.00
N SER A 132 6.58 -0.88 -5.04
CA SER A 132 5.71 0.28 -4.90
C SER A 132 4.69 0.34 -6.02
N PHE A 133 3.46 0.73 -5.69
CA PHE A 133 2.40 1.06 -6.61
C PHE A 133 2.25 2.56 -6.70
N LEU A 134 2.26 3.06 -7.93
CA LEU A 134 1.93 4.44 -8.26
C LEU A 134 0.61 4.43 -9.04
N ILE A 135 -0.46 4.83 -8.38
CA ILE A 135 -1.80 4.92 -8.95
C ILE A 135 -2.05 6.39 -9.25
N THR A 136 -2.40 6.71 -10.49
CA THR A 136 -2.71 8.09 -10.91
C THR A 136 -4.16 8.18 -11.33
N THR A 137 -4.80 9.28 -10.94
CA THR A 137 -6.19 9.56 -11.27
C THR A 137 -6.31 10.46 -12.51
N GLN A 138 -7.53 10.63 -13.01
CA GLN A 138 -7.81 11.52 -14.14
C GLN A 138 -7.39 12.96 -13.86
N GLN A 139 -7.54 13.44 -12.63
CA GLN A 139 -7.09 14.79 -12.23
C GLN A 139 -5.59 14.86 -11.89
N GLN A 140 -4.81 13.83 -12.22
CA GLN A 140 -3.37 13.74 -11.96
C GLN A 140 -2.98 13.69 -10.47
N HIS A 141 -3.93 13.38 -9.60
CA HIS A 141 -3.62 13.04 -8.22
C HIS A 141 -3.00 11.66 -8.14
N GLN A 142 -2.22 11.42 -7.07
CA GLN A 142 -1.47 10.19 -6.93
C GLN A 142 -1.78 9.50 -5.60
N ILE A 143 -1.86 8.18 -5.65
CA ILE A 143 -1.83 7.30 -4.49
C ILE A 143 -0.58 6.46 -4.64
N ILE A 144 0.26 6.51 -3.62
CA ILE A 144 1.55 5.84 -3.57
C ILE A 144 1.50 4.86 -2.42
N VAL A 145 1.75 3.59 -2.72
CA VAL A 145 1.79 2.52 -1.73
C VAL A 145 3.12 1.81 -1.91
N SER A 146 3.83 1.51 -0.83
CA SER A 146 5.09 0.76 -0.86
C SER A 146 5.10 -0.30 0.22
N ALA A 147 5.61 -1.50 -0.09
CA ALA A 147 5.85 -2.56 0.90
C ALA A 147 7.08 -2.22 1.76
N SER A 148 6.90 -1.32 2.71
CA SER A 148 7.96 -0.70 3.49
C SER A 148 7.43 -0.12 4.80
N SER A 149 8.34 0.12 5.74
CA SER A 149 8.07 0.89 6.97
C SER A 149 8.98 2.12 7.05
N LEU A 150 8.57 3.11 7.84
CA LEU A 150 9.36 4.29 8.16
C LEU A 150 9.79 4.22 9.63
N ASP A 151 11.10 4.31 9.89
CA ASP A 151 11.60 4.49 11.24
C ASP A 151 11.34 5.93 11.71
N GLN A 152 10.55 6.06 12.78
CA GLN A 152 10.08 7.34 13.32
C GLN A 152 11.21 8.19 13.92
N ASN A 153 12.38 7.61 14.22
CA ASN A 153 13.51 8.30 14.84
C ASN A 153 14.59 8.67 13.83
N THR A 154 14.83 7.82 12.83
CA THR A 154 15.93 7.99 11.87
C THR A 154 15.48 8.54 10.53
N ASN A 155 14.16 8.54 10.23
CA ASN A 155 13.62 8.85 8.92
C ASN A 155 14.15 7.90 7.81
N GLU A 156 14.54 6.69 8.19
CA GLU A 156 14.98 5.67 7.25
C GLU A 156 13.80 4.79 6.82
N VAL A 157 13.69 4.54 5.52
CA VAL A 157 12.70 3.64 4.95
C VAL A 157 13.29 2.24 4.81
N SER A 158 12.66 1.27 5.46
CA SER A 158 12.98 -0.16 5.31
C SER A 158 12.14 -0.74 4.17
N VAL A 159 12.77 -1.24 3.12
CA VAL A 159 12.09 -1.85 1.95
C VAL A 159 11.88 -3.35 2.12
N LEU A 160 10.95 -3.93 1.34
CA LEU A 160 10.55 -5.34 1.42
C LEU A 160 10.06 -5.72 2.82
N ASP A 161 9.25 -4.84 3.42
CA ASP A 161 8.75 -5.01 4.78
C ASP A 161 7.30 -5.50 4.81
N ASN A 162 6.87 -6.06 5.94
CA ASN A 162 5.47 -6.49 6.17
C ASN A 162 4.58 -5.34 6.65
N ASN A 163 4.84 -4.14 6.13
CA ASN A 163 4.07 -2.92 6.34
C ASN A 163 3.81 -2.25 4.99
N LEU A 164 2.82 -1.36 4.95
CA LEU A 164 2.54 -0.50 3.82
C LEU A 164 2.82 0.94 4.18
N LEU A 165 3.75 1.57 3.50
CA LEU A 165 3.93 3.02 3.59
C LEU A 165 3.07 3.66 2.50
N VAL A 166 2.12 4.51 2.90
CA VAL A 166 1.14 5.14 2.01
C VAL A 166 1.28 6.65 2.01
N SER A 167 1.15 7.26 0.83
CA SER A 167 1.17 8.71 0.68
C SER A 167 0.43 9.16 -0.58
N THR A 168 0.00 10.41 -0.59
CA THR A 168 -0.51 11.10 -1.77
C THR A 168 0.40 12.24 -2.23
N ASN A 169 1.52 12.47 -1.51
CA ASN A 169 2.51 13.50 -1.81
C ASN A 169 3.73 12.89 -2.51
N LEU A 170 3.77 12.97 -3.85
CA LEU A 170 4.86 12.44 -4.67
C LEU A 170 6.24 12.95 -4.25
N LYS A 171 6.35 14.27 -4.03
CA LYS A 171 7.63 14.89 -3.72
C LYS A 171 8.17 14.36 -2.39
N LEU A 172 7.33 14.31 -1.36
CA LEU A 172 7.74 13.77 -0.07
C LEU A 172 8.10 12.28 -0.18
N ALA A 173 7.30 11.50 -0.91
CA ALA A 173 7.57 10.08 -1.14
C ALA A 173 8.91 9.85 -1.87
N GLU A 174 9.30 10.72 -2.80
CA GLU A 174 10.62 10.71 -3.42
C GLU A 174 11.73 11.13 -2.44
N ASP A 175 11.48 12.18 -1.64
CA ASP A 175 12.46 12.75 -0.70
C ASP A 175 12.83 11.77 0.43
N ILE A 176 11.86 10.98 0.93
CA ILE A 176 12.09 9.94 1.94
C ILE A 176 12.48 8.58 1.33
N GLY A 177 12.51 8.46 -0.01
CA GLY A 177 12.93 7.23 -0.70
C GLY A 177 11.89 6.11 -0.78
N LEU A 178 10.60 6.42 -0.56
CA LEU A 178 9.46 5.49 -0.72
C LEU A 178 9.32 5.02 -2.18
N ILE A 179 9.59 5.94 -3.11
CA ILE A 179 9.70 5.70 -4.55
C ILE A 179 11.03 6.28 -5.02
N THR A 180 11.74 5.53 -5.86
CA THR A 180 13.02 6.00 -6.38
C THR A 180 12.80 6.76 -7.67
N LYS A 181 13.41 7.95 -7.79
CA LYS A 181 13.61 8.62 -9.07
C LYS A 181 14.50 7.76 -9.95
N HIS A 182 13.94 6.79 -10.67
CA HIS A 182 14.62 5.98 -11.70
C HIS A 182 16.13 5.81 -11.47
N VAL A 183 16.52 5.04 -10.46
CA VAL A 183 17.89 4.51 -10.44
C VAL A 183 17.82 3.04 -10.12
N GLU A 184 17.98 2.20 -11.15
CA GLU A 184 18.61 0.89 -10.99
C GLU A 184 20.03 1.12 -10.45
N LYS A 185 20.15 1.39 -9.14
CA LYS A 185 21.43 1.30 -8.46
C LYS A 185 21.44 -0.06 -7.75
N PRO A 186 22.19 -1.04 -8.28
CA PRO A 186 22.34 -2.31 -7.62
C PRO A 186 23.08 -2.09 -6.29
N TRP A 187 22.34 -2.14 -5.19
CA TRP A 187 22.86 -2.05 -3.82
C TRP A 187 23.72 -3.28 -3.43
N TYR A 188 23.71 -4.33 -4.24
CA TYR A 188 24.50 -5.55 -4.03
C TYR A 188 26.02 -5.41 -4.24
N LYS A 189 26.57 -4.20 -4.39
CA LYS A 189 28.04 -3.96 -4.45
C LYS A 189 28.71 -3.63 -3.10
N ARG A 190 28.03 -3.73 -1.96
CA ARG A 190 28.65 -3.42 -0.64
C ARG A 190 28.67 -4.55 0.40
N LEU A 191 28.24 -5.77 0.07
CA LEU A 191 28.23 -6.88 1.04
C LEU A 191 29.18 -8.05 0.73
N PHE A 192 30.07 -7.90 -0.26
CA PHE A 192 31.18 -8.83 -0.46
C PHE A 192 32.44 -8.05 -0.84
N VAL A 193 33.20 -7.63 0.17
CA VAL A 193 34.66 -7.46 0.11
C VAL A 193 35.23 -8.21 1.29
#